data_AF-A0A7C7MPQ8-F1
#
_entry.id   AF-A0A7C7MPQ8-F1
#
_cell.length_a   1.000
_cell.length_b   1.000
_cell.length_c   1.000
_cell.angle_alpha   90.00
_cell.angle_beta   90.00
_cell.angle_gamma   90.00
#
_symmetry.space_group_name_H-M   'P 1'
#
loop_
_entity.id
_entity.type
_entity.pdbx_description
1 polymer ?
#
loop_
_entity_poly.entity_id
_entity_poly.type
_entity_poly.pdbx_seq_one_letter_code
_entity_poly.pdbx_strand_id
1 'polypeptide(L)'
;MQKQFEDSGIYIQHLNDNKIDPTFISNIPTNTFGIFNGPMIVSMWPIHKNYITKAITISSRLPSVHGRPIHIGDPALIGIKDIEKPDYGDIIKLKPDEIPVFWGCGITPQLIAQKKNIDMITHHPGNMYITDLKTTEMEII
;
A
#
# COMPACT_ATOMS: atom_id res chain seq x y z
N MET A 1 -0.30 -6.39 9.30
CA MET A 1 -1.54 -5.77 8.79
C MET A 1 -2.47 -6.82 8.20
N GLN A 2 -2.03 -7.57 7.19
CA GLN A 2 -2.85 -8.59 6.49
C GLN A 2 -3.51 -9.58 7.46
N LYS A 3 -2.71 -10.22 8.33
CA LYS A 3 -3.24 -11.12 9.36
C LYS A 3 -4.30 -10.47 10.26
N GLN A 4 -4.08 -9.23 10.72
CA GLN A 4 -5.06 -8.55 11.58
C GLN A 4 -6.36 -8.19 10.83
N PHE A 5 -6.28 -7.94 9.53
CA PHE A 5 -7.44 -7.73 8.67
C PHE A 5 -8.24 -9.04 8.54
N GLU A 6 -7.58 -10.15 8.24
CA GLU A 6 -8.18 -11.49 8.18
C GLU A 6 -8.84 -11.89 9.49
N ASP A 7 -8.11 -11.79 10.62
CA ASP A 7 -8.62 -12.06 11.98
C ASP A 7 -9.84 -11.16 12.31
N SER A 8 -9.95 -10.01 11.65
CA SER A 8 -11.04 -9.05 11.79
C SER A 8 -12.19 -9.22 10.81
N GLY A 9 -12.13 -10.23 9.93
CA GLY A 9 -13.13 -10.50 8.89
C GLY A 9 -13.07 -9.52 7.71
N ILE A 10 -11.97 -8.78 7.55
CA ILE A 10 -11.73 -7.94 6.37
C ILE A 10 -11.14 -8.82 5.28
N TYR A 11 -11.87 -8.95 4.17
CA TYR A 11 -11.43 -9.70 3.00
C TYR A 11 -10.37 -8.93 2.21
N ILE A 12 -9.29 -9.60 1.81
CA ILE A 12 -8.20 -9.01 1.02
C ILE A 12 -8.11 -9.73 -0.33
N GLN A 13 -8.59 -9.08 -1.39
CA GLN A 13 -8.80 -9.73 -2.68
C GLN A 13 -7.53 -10.31 -3.33
N HIS A 14 -6.43 -9.57 -3.36
CA HIS A 14 -5.21 -10.06 -4.04
C HIS A 14 -4.60 -11.28 -3.36
N LEU A 15 -4.64 -11.36 -2.02
CA LEU A 15 -4.14 -12.52 -1.30
C LEU A 15 -4.97 -13.77 -1.66
N ASN A 16 -6.29 -13.62 -1.69
CA ASN A 16 -7.19 -14.72 -2.03
C ASN A 16 -7.10 -15.14 -3.50
N ASP A 17 -6.71 -14.22 -4.39
CA ASP A 17 -6.52 -14.47 -5.82
C ASP A 17 -5.08 -14.90 -6.17
N ASN A 18 -4.17 -15.07 -5.19
CA ASN A 18 -2.73 -15.29 -5.41
C ASN A 18 -2.08 -14.24 -6.35
N LYS A 19 -2.44 -12.97 -6.14
CA LYS A 19 -1.98 -11.82 -6.91
C LYS A 19 -1.15 -10.87 -6.06
N ILE A 20 -0.34 -10.06 -6.73
CA ILE A 20 0.37 -8.92 -6.14
C ILE A 20 -0.58 -7.71 -6.12
N ASP A 21 -0.53 -6.91 -5.06
CA ASP A 21 -1.38 -5.74 -4.92
C ASP A 21 -1.08 -4.66 -5.99
N PRO A 22 -2.12 -4.08 -6.62
CA PRO A 22 -1.99 -3.05 -7.63
C PRO A 22 -1.40 -1.81 -6.98
N THR A 23 -0.30 -1.36 -7.56
CA THR A 23 0.52 -0.30 -7.01
C THR A 23 0.67 0.80 -8.03
N PHE A 24 0.55 2.05 -7.58
CA PHE A 24 0.44 3.24 -8.42
C PHE A 24 1.38 4.34 -7.98
N ILE A 25 1.90 5.09 -8.95
CA ILE A 25 2.63 6.32 -8.74
C ILE A 25 1.62 7.45 -8.56
N SER A 26 1.49 7.95 -7.33
CA SER A 26 0.57 9.06 -7.03
C SER A 26 1.16 10.43 -7.39
N ASN A 27 0.35 11.49 -7.30
CA ASN A 27 0.82 12.88 -7.34
C ASN A 27 1.22 13.43 -5.96
N ILE A 28 1.19 12.61 -4.90
CA ILE A 28 1.51 13.04 -3.54
C ILE A 28 3.04 13.09 -3.39
N PRO A 29 3.65 14.26 -3.09
CA PRO A 29 5.09 14.35 -2.94
C PRO A 29 5.55 13.71 -1.61
N THR A 30 6.69 13.04 -1.64
CA THR A 30 7.41 12.67 -0.41
C THR A 30 8.14 13.89 0.17
N ASN A 31 8.44 13.83 1.46
CA ASN A 31 9.32 14.82 2.07
C ASN A 31 10.71 14.74 1.45
N THR A 32 11.26 15.89 1.07
CA THR A 32 12.59 15.96 0.44
C THR A 32 13.68 15.81 1.49
N PHE A 33 14.69 14.98 1.19
CA PHE A 33 15.91 14.86 1.97
C PHE A 33 17.12 14.80 1.04
N GLY A 34 17.89 15.88 0.95
CA GLY A 34 19.00 15.98 -0.01
C GLY A 34 18.54 15.74 -1.44
N ILE A 35 19.16 14.77 -2.12
CA ILE A 35 18.79 14.40 -3.50
C ILE A 35 17.50 13.56 -3.58
N PHE A 36 17.01 13.02 -2.46
CA PHE A 36 15.85 12.15 -2.43
C PHE A 36 14.57 13.00 -2.42
N ASN A 37 13.85 12.97 -3.53
CA ASN A 37 12.55 13.60 -3.72
C ASN A 37 11.79 12.91 -4.85
N GLY A 38 10.46 12.88 -4.74
CA GLY A 38 9.58 12.41 -5.81
C GLY A 38 8.20 12.01 -5.30
N PRO A 39 7.38 11.38 -6.16
CA PRO A 39 6.04 10.96 -5.78
C PRO A 39 6.09 9.76 -4.81
N MET A 40 5.11 9.71 -3.90
CA MET A 40 4.82 8.54 -3.10
C MET A 40 4.19 7.47 -3.99
N ILE A 41 4.70 6.25 -3.91
CA ILE A 41 4.02 5.09 -4.47
C ILE A 41 3.02 4.57 -3.45
N VAL A 42 1.81 4.27 -3.91
CA VAL A 42 0.73 3.72 -3.08
C VAL A 42 0.28 2.37 -3.60
N SER A 43 -0.02 1.43 -2.70
CA SER A 43 -0.76 0.23 -3.05
C SER A 43 -2.25 0.41 -2.76
N MET A 44 -3.10 -0.17 -3.60
CA MET A 44 -4.56 -0.03 -3.53
C MET A 44 -5.21 -1.35 -3.18
N TRP A 45 -5.98 -1.38 -2.10
CA TRP A 45 -6.73 -2.57 -1.71
C TRP A 45 -8.24 -2.26 -1.72
N PRO A 46 -9.06 -3.07 -2.41
CA PRO A 46 -10.52 -2.99 -2.30
C PRO A 46 -10.97 -3.38 -0.90
N ILE A 47 -11.65 -2.48 -0.20
CA ILE A 47 -12.21 -2.75 1.13
C ILE A 47 -13.72 -2.56 1.07
N HIS A 48 -14.48 -3.57 1.47
CA HIS A 48 -15.93 -3.46 1.55
C HIS A 48 -16.33 -2.30 2.48
N LYS A 49 -17.28 -1.46 2.05
CA LYS A 49 -17.66 -0.19 2.70
C LYS A 49 -17.91 -0.30 4.21
N ASN A 50 -18.50 -1.40 4.67
CA ASN A 50 -18.77 -1.65 6.10
C ASN A 50 -17.51 -1.87 6.97
N TYR A 51 -16.35 -2.14 6.35
CA TYR A 51 -15.10 -2.41 7.05
C TYR A 51 -14.12 -1.23 7.00
N ILE A 52 -14.45 -0.12 6.34
CA ILE A 52 -13.53 1.01 6.16
C ILE A 52 -13.02 1.56 7.48
N THR A 53 -13.92 1.89 8.41
CA THR A 53 -13.53 2.38 9.74
C THR A 53 -12.63 1.38 10.45
N LYS A 54 -12.93 0.08 10.35
CA LYS A 54 -12.14 -0.99 10.97
C LYS A 54 -10.76 -1.10 10.34
N ALA A 55 -10.66 -1.04 9.01
CA ALA A 55 -9.40 -1.07 8.27
C ALA A 55 -8.51 0.13 8.66
N ILE A 56 -9.09 1.33 8.79
CA ILE A 56 -8.39 2.52 9.26
C ILE A 56 -7.89 2.30 10.69
N THR A 57 -8.75 1.89 11.62
CA THR A 57 -8.39 1.71 13.03
C THR A 57 -7.27 0.69 13.20
N ILE A 58 -7.34 -0.46 12.54
CA ILE A 58 -6.32 -1.51 12.64
C ILE A 58 -5.00 -1.04 12.04
N SER A 59 -5.03 -0.52 10.81
CA SER A 59 -3.79 -0.12 10.11
C SER A 59 -3.11 1.09 10.75
N SER A 60 -3.87 2.01 11.34
CA SER A 60 -3.32 3.19 12.05
C SER A 60 -2.50 2.83 13.29
N ARG A 61 -2.76 1.68 13.91
CA ARG A 61 -1.97 1.17 15.04
C ARG A 61 -0.63 0.57 14.63
N LEU A 62 -0.35 0.46 13.32
CA LEU A 62 0.85 -0.20 12.78
C LEU A 62 1.72 0.78 11.97
N PRO A 63 2.20 1.89 12.57
CA PRO A 63 2.93 2.92 11.84
C PRO A 63 4.25 2.42 11.22
N SER A 64 4.90 1.44 11.84
CA SER A 64 6.15 0.83 11.34
C SER A 64 5.96 -0.17 10.20
N VAL A 65 4.71 -0.40 9.77
CA VAL A 65 4.37 -1.28 8.64
C VAL A 65 3.83 -0.42 7.49
N HIS A 66 2.52 -0.40 7.26
CA HIS A 66 1.88 0.51 6.29
C HIS A 66 1.33 1.78 6.95
N GLY A 67 1.01 1.73 8.24
CA GLY A 67 0.31 2.81 8.95
C GLY A 67 -1.10 3.07 8.44
N ARG A 68 -1.61 4.27 8.75
CA ARG A 68 -2.93 4.74 8.30
C ARG A 68 -2.97 4.84 6.76
N PRO A 69 -4.13 4.63 6.10
CA PRO A 69 -4.27 4.92 4.69
C PRO A 69 -3.87 6.36 4.36
N ILE A 70 -3.21 6.51 3.21
CA ILE A 70 -2.84 7.80 2.63
C ILE A 70 -4.05 8.43 1.95
N HIS A 71 -4.92 7.61 1.34
CA HIS A 71 -6.12 8.07 0.65
C HIS A 71 -7.22 7.01 0.67
N ILE A 72 -8.48 7.44 0.59
CA ILE A 72 -9.67 6.58 0.55
C ILE A 72 -10.63 7.15 -0.48
N GLY A 73 -11.13 6.31 -1.38
CA GLY A 73 -12.11 6.71 -2.39
C GLY A 73 -11.46 7.17 -3.69
N ASP A 74 -11.91 8.29 -4.25
CA ASP A 74 -11.65 8.67 -5.64
C ASP A 74 -10.15 8.69 -6.01
N PRO A 75 -9.64 7.76 -6.85
CA PRO A 75 -8.24 7.69 -7.24
C PRO A 75 -7.74 8.94 -7.97
N ALA A 76 -8.62 9.67 -8.65
CA ALA A 76 -8.23 10.85 -9.43
C ALA A 76 -7.67 11.97 -8.54
N LEU A 77 -8.11 12.05 -7.28
CA LEU A 77 -7.62 13.03 -6.30
C LEU A 77 -6.14 12.85 -5.97
N ILE A 78 -5.61 11.64 -6.14
CA ILE A 78 -4.19 11.31 -5.93
C ILE A 78 -3.44 11.07 -7.25
N GLY A 79 -4.00 11.56 -8.36
CA GLY A 79 -3.36 11.52 -9.68
C GLY A 79 -3.47 10.20 -10.44
N ILE A 80 -4.22 9.23 -9.92
CA ILE A 80 -4.44 7.93 -10.57
C ILE A 80 -5.64 8.06 -11.52
N LYS A 81 -5.37 8.09 -12.83
CA LYS A 81 -6.39 8.29 -13.88
C LYS A 81 -7.23 7.05 -14.18
N ASP A 82 -6.62 5.88 -14.07
CA ASP A 82 -7.22 4.60 -14.41
C ASP A 82 -6.79 3.55 -13.39
N ILE A 83 -7.71 3.18 -12.50
CA ILE A 83 -7.45 2.21 -11.42
C ILE A 83 -7.30 0.78 -11.94
N GLU A 84 -7.68 0.50 -13.19
CA GLU A 84 -7.51 -0.82 -13.80
C GLU A 84 -6.14 -0.97 -14.48
N LYS A 85 -5.28 0.07 -14.45
CA LYS A 85 -3.92 0.06 -15.02
C LYS A 85 -2.89 0.41 -13.95
N PRO A 86 -2.54 -0.53 -13.06
CA PRO A 86 -1.50 -0.29 -12.07
C PRO A 86 -0.13 -0.13 -12.75
N ASP A 87 0.72 0.71 -12.16
CA ASP A 87 2.12 0.88 -12.59
C ASP A 87 2.94 -0.39 -12.26
N TYR A 88 2.57 -1.10 -11.18
CA TYR A 88 3.17 -2.35 -10.73
C TYR A 88 2.12 -3.29 -10.13
N GLY A 89 2.37 -4.60 -10.17
CA GLY A 89 1.48 -5.61 -9.60
C GLY A 89 0.34 -6.01 -10.54
N ASP A 90 -0.68 -6.68 -10.01
CA ASP A 90 -1.76 -7.26 -10.80
C ASP A 90 -3.02 -6.40 -10.80
N ILE A 91 -3.81 -6.51 -11.87
CA ILE A 91 -5.12 -5.87 -11.95
C ILE A 91 -6.11 -6.56 -11.01
N ILE A 92 -6.79 -5.74 -10.19
CA ILE A 92 -7.87 -6.15 -9.31
C ILE A 92 -9.15 -5.41 -9.69
N LYS A 93 -10.27 -6.16 -9.77
CA LYS A 93 -11.59 -5.60 -10.04
C LYS A 93 -12.24 -5.13 -8.75
N LEU A 94 -12.67 -3.87 -8.72
CA LEU A 94 -13.46 -3.30 -7.65
C LEU A 94 -14.92 -3.76 -7.75
N LYS A 95 -15.50 -4.29 -6.68
CA LYS A 95 -16.93 -4.63 -6.62
C LYS A 95 -17.79 -3.42 -6.22
N PRO A 96 -19.10 -3.42 -6.50
CA PRO A 96 -19.97 -2.27 -6.21
C PRO A 96 -19.97 -1.79 -4.75
N ASP A 97 -19.77 -2.69 -3.78
CA ASP A 97 -19.75 -2.37 -2.35
C ASP A 97 -18.34 -2.17 -1.78
N GLU A 98 -17.31 -2.19 -2.63
CA GLU A 98 -15.92 -1.97 -2.25
C GLU A 98 -15.48 -0.54 -2.54
N ILE A 99 -14.68 0.01 -1.64
CA ILE A 99 -14.06 1.33 -1.78
C ILE A 99 -12.55 1.09 -1.91
N PRO A 100 -11.87 1.71 -2.90
CA PRO A 100 -10.43 1.61 -3.01
C PRO A 100 -9.77 2.39 -1.86
N VAL A 101 -8.87 1.72 -1.15
CA VAL A 101 -8.10 2.32 -0.06
C VAL A 101 -6.61 2.22 -0.39
N PHE A 102 -5.89 3.31 -0.18
CA PHE A 102 -4.51 3.46 -0.62
C PHE A 102 -3.56 3.60 0.57
N TRP A 103 -2.52 2.77 0.62
CA TRP A 103 -1.45 2.85 1.62
C TRP A 103 -0.11 3.17 0.98
N GLY A 104 0.80 3.79 1.74
CA GLY A 104 2.18 3.98 1.29
C GLY A 104 2.86 2.64 1.02
N CYS A 105 3.52 2.52 -0.13
CA CYS A 105 4.19 1.29 -0.56
C CYS A 105 5.72 1.40 -0.42
N GLY A 106 6.32 0.31 0.05
CA GLY A 106 7.76 0.18 0.31
C GLY A 106 8.63 0.20 -0.95
N ILE A 107 8.06 0.24 -2.15
CA ILE A 107 8.81 0.40 -3.40
C ILE A 107 9.09 1.87 -3.75
N THR A 108 8.53 2.83 -3.00
CA THR A 108 8.83 4.28 -3.16
C THR A 108 10.34 4.57 -3.25
N PRO A 109 11.20 4.03 -2.35
CA PRO A 109 12.65 4.25 -2.43
C PRO A 109 13.28 3.73 -3.73
N GLN A 110 12.77 2.62 -4.29
CA GLN A 110 13.29 2.03 -5.53
C GLN A 110 13.07 2.98 -6.71
N LEU A 111 11.86 3.54 -6.82
CA LEU A 111 11.54 4.55 -7.85
C LEU A 111 12.42 5.80 -7.70
N ILE A 112 12.60 6.29 -6.46
CA ILE A 112 13.44 7.47 -6.23
C ILE A 112 14.89 7.19 -6.62
N ALA A 113 15.45 6.04 -6.24
CA ALA A 113 16.82 5.69 -6.61
C ALA A 113 17.01 5.53 -8.12
N GLN A 114 16.06 4.88 -8.81
CA GLN A 114 16.07 4.81 -10.27
C GLN A 114 16.07 6.21 -10.90
N LYS A 115 15.21 7.13 -10.43
CA LYS A 115 15.16 8.52 -10.91
C LYS A 115 16.44 9.31 -10.62
N LYS A 116 17.22 8.92 -9.61
CA LYS A 116 18.47 9.58 -9.21
C LYS A 116 19.72 8.84 -9.72
N ASN A 117 19.54 7.79 -10.53
CA ASN A 117 20.63 6.93 -11.03
C ASN A 117 21.53 6.41 -9.88
N ILE A 118 20.90 5.94 -8.80
CA ILE A 118 21.59 5.37 -7.64
C ILE A 118 21.55 3.85 -7.76
N ASP A 119 22.72 3.22 -7.69
CA ASP A 119 22.83 1.77 -7.58
C ASP A 119 22.32 1.30 -6.20
N MET A 120 21.38 0.35 -6.19
CA MET A 120 20.77 -0.17 -4.98
C MET A 120 20.56 -1.68 -5.08
N ILE A 121 20.77 -2.39 -3.97
CA ILE A 121 20.34 -3.78 -3.80
C ILE A 121 19.01 -3.78 -3.06
N THR A 122 18.00 -4.43 -3.63
CA THR A 122 16.64 -4.52 -3.07
C THR A 122 16.13 -5.94 -3.10
N HIS A 123 15.01 -6.20 -2.41
CA HIS A 123 14.28 -7.43 -2.59
C HIS A 123 13.54 -7.44 -3.93
N HIS A 124 13.28 -8.63 -4.47
CA HIS A 124 12.33 -8.82 -5.57
C HIS A 124 10.90 -8.69 -5.02
N PRO A 125 9.94 -8.08 -5.75
CA PRO A 125 8.54 -8.06 -5.35
C PRO A 125 8.03 -9.45 -4.92
N GLY A 126 7.28 -9.51 -3.82
CA GLY A 126 6.79 -10.76 -3.23
C GLY A 126 7.83 -11.60 -2.47
N ASN A 127 9.11 -11.20 -2.45
CA ASN A 127 10.21 -11.94 -1.79
C ASN A 127 10.81 -11.11 -0.64
N MET A 128 9.99 -10.81 0.37
CA MET A 128 10.39 -9.97 1.51
C MET A 128 11.31 -10.71 2.49
N TYR A 129 12.03 -9.95 3.31
CA TYR A 129 12.82 -10.49 4.42
C TYR A 129 11.91 -10.81 5.62
N ILE A 130 11.85 -12.08 6.02
CA ILE A 130 11.08 -12.54 7.18
C ILE A 130 11.94 -12.38 8.43
N THR A 131 11.42 -11.64 9.42
CA THR A 131 12.08 -11.38 10.70
C THR A 131 11.42 -12.17 11.83
N ASP A 132 12.11 -12.29 12.97
CA ASP A 132 11.53 -12.85 14.21
C ASP A 132 10.59 -11.86 14.96
N LEU A 133 10.56 -10.58 14.55
CA LEU A 133 9.69 -9.56 15.15
C LEU A 133 8.22 -9.85 14.86
N LYS A 134 7.39 -9.92 15.90
CA LYS A 134 5.94 -10.07 15.73
C LYS A 134 5.28 -8.74 15.42
N THR A 135 4.21 -8.76 14.63
CA THR A 135 3.46 -7.54 14.31
C THR A 135 2.89 -6.85 15.56
N THR A 136 2.53 -7.63 16.59
CA THR A 136 2.05 -7.11 17.88
C THR A 136 3.09 -6.27 18.62
N GLU A 137 4.39 -6.48 18.36
CA GLU A 137 5.48 -5.68 18.95
C GLU A 137 5.63 -4.32 18.25
N MET A 138 5.01 -4.15 17.07
CA MET A 138 4.99 -2.91 16.29
C MET A 138 3.69 -2.13 16.45
N GLU A 139 2.75 -2.63 17.26
CA GLU A 139 1.47 -1.97 17.51
C GLU A 139 1.63 -0.82 18.51
N ILE A 140 1.08 0.35 18.17
CA ILE A 140 0.92 1.48 19.10
C ILE A 140 -0.50 1.48 19.68
N ILE A 141 -0.62 1.90 20.95
CA ILE A 141 -1.89 2.00 21.69
C ILE A 141 -2.65 3.27 21.29
#